data_AF-A0A836EJT7-F1
#
_entry.id   AF-A0A836EJT7-F1
#
_cell.length_a   1.000
_cell.length_b   1.000
_cell.length_c   1.000
_cell.angle_alpha   90.00
_cell.angle_beta   90.00
_cell.angle_gamma   90.00
#
_symmetry.space_group_name_H-M   'P 1'
#
loop_
_entity.id
_entity.type
_entity.pdbx_description
1 polymer ?
#
loop_
_entity_poly.entity_id
_entity_poly.type
_entity_poly.pdbx_seq_one_letter_code
_entity_poly.pdbx_strand_id
1 'polypeptide(L)'
;MTKHCEVLNCPNRNKGKDKIHVFSFPQIESIAAKWIEATGRKKFIPNKYSAICDIHFKLEDFSNTTRRVRLKSDVVPTKNLINCTSTDKYIEDIFKKI
;
A
#
# COMPACT_ATOMS: atom_id res chain seq x y z
N MET A 1 -5.83 -18.92 -6.60
CA MET A 1 -4.98 -17.73 -6.83
C MET A 1 -4.79 -17.00 -5.50
N THR A 2 -3.55 -16.61 -5.20
CA THR A 2 -3.18 -16.01 -3.90
C THR A 2 -3.17 -14.49 -4.03
N LYS A 3 -3.53 -13.78 -2.95
CA LYS A 3 -3.43 -12.32 -2.90
C LYS A 3 -1.96 -11.89 -2.94
N HIS A 4 -1.69 -10.79 -3.62
CA HIS A 4 -0.34 -10.22 -3.76
C HIS A 4 -0.31 -8.75 -3.37
N CYS A 5 0.87 -8.28 -2.94
CA CYS A 5 1.05 -6.89 -2.58
C CYS A 5 1.09 -5.99 -3.83
N GLU A 6 0.27 -4.94 -3.80
CA GLU A 6 0.09 -4.02 -4.92
C GLU A 6 0.97 -2.76 -4.82
N VAL A 7 1.72 -2.58 -3.74
CA VAL A 7 2.67 -1.48 -3.63
C VAL A 7 3.79 -1.69 -4.65
N LEU A 8 4.07 -0.65 -5.45
CA LEU A 8 5.12 -0.66 -6.45
C LEU A 8 6.49 -0.92 -5.77
N ASN A 9 7.34 -1.73 -6.40
CA ASN A 9 8.63 -2.21 -5.86
C ASN A 9 8.58 -2.85 -4.46
N CYS A 10 7.42 -3.38 -4.04
CA CYS A 10 7.34 -4.14 -2.80
C CYS A 10 8.27 -5.38 -2.85
N PRO A 11 9.20 -5.54 -1.90
CA PRO A 11 10.13 -6.69 -1.87
C PRO A 11 9.39 -8.01 -1.63
N ASN A 12 8.23 -7.96 -0.99
CA ASN A 12 7.40 -9.13 -0.70
C ASN A 12 6.54 -9.57 -1.90
N ARG A 13 6.57 -8.86 -3.04
CA ARG A 13 5.79 -9.24 -4.23
C ARG A 13 6.30 -10.54 -4.88
N ASN A 14 7.61 -10.77 -4.84
CA ASN A 14 8.25 -11.92 -5.48
C ASN A 14 8.81 -12.93 -4.47
N LYS A 15 8.72 -12.66 -3.16
CA LYS A 15 9.10 -13.63 -2.13
C LYS A 15 8.09 -14.77 -2.17
N GLY A 16 8.57 -15.96 -2.56
CA GLY A 16 7.76 -17.14 -2.81
C GLY A 16 7.07 -17.71 -1.57
N LYS A 17 7.58 -18.81 -1.02
CA LYS A 17 6.92 -19.62 0.02
C LYS A 17 6.86 -18.95 1.42
N ASP A 18 7.37 -17.74 1.57
CA ASP A 18 7.32 -17.02 2.85
C ASP A 18 5.88 -16.65 3.18
N LYS A 19 5.47 -16.87 4.44
CA LYS A 19 4.14 -16.49 4.93
C LYS A 19 4.08 -14.97 5.09
N ILE A 20 3.79 -14.27 4.00
CA ILE A 20 3.55 -12.83 4.01
C ILE A 20 2.10 -12.56 4.43
N HIS A 21 1.92 -11.72 5.45
CA HIS A 21 0.60 -11.25 5.82
C HIS A 21 0.15 -10.15 4.87
N VAL A 22 -0.97 -10.40 4.19
CA VAL A 22 -1.56 -9.47 3.21
C VAL A 22 -2.98 -9.09 3.60
N PHE A 23 -3.31 -7.82 3.41
CA PHE A 23 -4.59 -7.23 3.78
C PHE A 23 -5.29 -6.71 2.54
N SER A 24 -6.57 -7.07 2.39
CA SER A 24 -7.38 -6.58 1.28
C SER A 24 -7.74 -5.12 1.45
N PHE A 25 -8.03 -4.47 0.32
CA PHE A 25 -8.55 -3.12 0.31
C PHE A 25 -9.83 -3.01 1.16
N PRO A 26 -9.96 -1.94 1.96
CA PRO A 26 -11.14 -1.72 2.79
C PRO A 26 -12.37 -1.44 1.92
N GLN A 27 -13.56 -1.67 2.47
CA GLN A 27 -14.83 -1.35 1.79
C GLN A 27 -15.14 0.16 1.80
N ILE A 28 -14.58 0.89 2.76
CA ILE A 28 -14.79 2.34 2.89
C ILE A 28 -14.00 3.05 1.78
N GLU A 29 -14.71 3.67 0.85
CA GLU A 29 -14.13 4.28 -0.37
C GLU A 29 -13.05 5.32 -0.07
N SER A 30 -13.26 6.16 0.94
CA SER A 30 -12.30 7.21 1.31
C SER A 30 -10.96 6.66 1.79
N ILE A 31 -10.96 5.49 2.45
CA ILE A 31 -9.76 4.81 2.92
C ILE A 31 -9.15 3.99 1.79
N ALA A 32 -9.99 3.33 0.98
CA ALA A 32 -9.55 2.59 -0.19
C ALA A 32 -8.82 3.50 -1.19
N ALA A 33 -9.29 4.74 -1.38
CA ALA A 33 -8.62 5.74 -2.20
C ALA A 33 -7.19 6.04 -1.71
N LYS A 34 -7.01 6.21 -0.39
CA LYS A 34 -5.68 6.41 0.21
C LYS A 34 -4.78 5.18 0.05
N TRP A 35 -5.34 3.97 0.13
CA TRP A 35 -4.58 2.75 -0.16
C TRP A 35 -4.17 2.66 -1.63
N ILE A 36 -5.04 3.06 -2.55
CA ILE A 36 -4.75 3.09 -3.99
C ILE A 36 -3.60 4.07 -4.25
N GLU A 37 -3.66 5.27 -3.66
CA GLU A 37 -2.59 6.26 -3.75
C GLU A 37 -1.25 5.69 -3.23
N ALA A 38 -1.29 5.04 -2.07
CA ALA A 38 -0.12 4.40 -1.45
C ALA A 38 0.50 3.29 -2.33
N THR A 39 -0.25 2.69 -3.27
CA THR A 39 0.36 1.73 -4.20
C THR A 39 1.41 2.36 -5.12
N GLY A 40 1.35 3.68 -5.35
CA GLY A 40 2.20 4.39 -6.30
C GLY A 40 1.89 4.07 -7.77
N ARG A 41 0.76 3.39 -8.07
CA ARG A 41 0.37 3.02 -9.44
C ARG A 41 -0.67 3.97 -10.00
N LYS A 42 -0.41 4.50 -11.20
CA LYS A 42 -1.36 5.36 -11.93
C LYS A 42 -2.51 4.50 -12.47
N LYS A 43 -3.75 5.01 -12.36
CA LYS A 43 -4.97 4.36 -12.88
C LYS A 43 -5.19 2.92 -12.36
N PHE A 44 -4.78 2.65 -11.13
CA PHE A 44 -4.94 1.33 -10.51
C PHE A 44 -6.36 1.13 -9.97
N ILE A 45 -6.96 -0.01 -10.29
CA ILE A 45 -8.27 -0.44 -9.77
C ILE A 45 -8.05 -1.75 -9.00
N PRO A 46 -8.30 -1.78 -7.67
CA PRO A 46 -8.11 -2.98 -6.88
C PRO A 46 -9.13 -4.05 -7.26
N ASN A 47 -8.69 -5.30 -7.30
CA ASN A 47 -9.54 -6.48 -7.49
C ASN A 47 -9.48 -7.42 -6.26
N LYS A 48 -10.16 -8.56 -6.32
CA LYS A 48 -10.23 -9.53 -5.20
C LYS A 48 -8.88 -10.13 -4.77
N TYR A 49 -7.86 -10.05 -5.62
CA TYR A 49 -6.49 -10.50 -5.36
C TYR A 49 -5.54 -9.35 -4.98
N SER A 50 -6.02 -8.11 -5.08
CA SER A 50 -5.29 -6.92 -4.68
C SER A 50 -5.24 -6.80 -3.15
N ALA A 51 -4.03 -6.68 -2.64
CA ALA A 51 -3.77 -6.54 -1.21
C ALA A 51 -2.52 -5.69 -0.96
N ILE A 52 -2.30 -5.30 0.29
CA ILE A 52 -1.08 -4.64 0.76
C ILE A 52 -0.52 -5.47 1.91
N CYS A 53 0.79 -5.71 1.92
CA CYS A 53 1.41 -6.51 2.97
C CYS A 53 1.72 -5.70 4.23
N ASP A 54 1.86 -6.42 5.35
CA ASP A 54 2.15 -5.90 6.69
C ASP A 54 3.29 -4.87 6.76
N ILE A 55 4.36 -5.03 5.97
CA ILE A 55 5.51 -4.11 5.99
C ILE A 55 5.16 -2.65 5.61
N HIS A 56 3.99 -2.41 5.03
CA HIS A 56 3.54 -1.08 4.65
C HIS A 56 2.71 -0.38 5.75
N PHE A 57 2.43 -1.07 6.84
CA PHE A 57 1.71 -0.56 8.00
C PHE A 57 2.64 -0.47 9.21
N LYS A 58 2.28 0.37 10.18
CA LYS A 58 2.99 0.45 11.46
C LYS A 58 2.50 -0.64 12.39
N LEU A 59 3.32 -1.02 13.37
CA LEU A 59 2.93 -2.01 14.38
C LEU A 59 1.70 -1.56 15.20
N GLU A 60 1.54 -0.25 15.41
CA GLU A 60 0.40 0.35 16.12
C GLU A 60 -0.92 0.31 15.35
N ASP A 61 -0.87 0.07 14.03
CA ASP A 61 -2.04 0.01 13.17
C ASP A 61 -2.81 -1.31 13.29
N PHE A 62 -2.16 -2.33 13.87
CA PHE A 62 -2.75 -3.65 14.05
C PHE A 62 -3.57 -3.71 15.34
N SER A 63 -4.72 -4.39 15.28
CA SER A 63 -5.53 -4.71 16.44
C SER A 63 -4.93 -5.91 17.18
N ASN A 64 -4.66 -5.73 18.48
CA ASN A 64 -4.21 -6.79 19.39
C ASN A 64 -5.38 -7.59 20.02
N THR A 65 -6.63 -7.21 19.73
CA THR A 65 -7.82 -7.74 20.40
C THR A 65 -8.27 -9.09 19.83
N THR A 66 -7.76 -9.52 18.67
CA THR A 66 -8.25 -10.74 18.01
C THR A 66 -7.18 -11.78 17.76
N ARG A 67 -7.56 -13.08 17.80
CA ARG A 67 -6.69 -14.23 17.48
C ARG A 67 -6.09 -14.20 16.07
N ARG A 68 -6.57 -13.32 15.19
CA ARG A 68 -6.04 -13.09 13.84
C ARG A 68 -5.49 -11.67 13.76
N VAL A 69 -4.36 -11.49 13.09
CA VAL A 69 -3.81 -10.16 12.80
C VAL A 69 -4.80 -9.41 11.89
N ARG A 70 -5.25 -8.25 12.34
CA ARG A 70 -6.16 -7.35 11.59
C ARG A 70 -5.66 -5.93 11.71
N LEU A 71 -5.92 -5.12 10.69
CA LEU A 71 -5.74 -3.67 10.75
C LEU A 71 -6.95 -3.03 11.43
N LYS A 72 -6.74 -1.90 12.11
CA LYS A 72 -7.82 -1.01 12.54
C LYS A 72 -8.55 -0.45 11.31
N SER A 73 -9.79 -0.01 11.50
CA SER A 73 -10.70 0.34 10.41
C SER A 73 -10.29 1.58 9.60
N ASP A 74 -9.52 2.48 10.19
CA ASP A 74 -9.15 3.81 9.69
C ASP A 74 -7.71 3.91 9.19
N VAL A 75 -6.98 2.79 9.21
CA VAL A 75 -5.56 2.75 8.90
C VAL A 75 -5.30 2.89 7.40
N VAL A 76 -4.22 3.59 7.07
CA VAL A 76 -3.66 3.67 5.73
C VAL A 76 -2.20 3.21 5.71
N PRO A 77 -1.73 2.58 4.62
CA PRO A 77 -0.33 2.24 4.47
C PRO A 77 0.51 3.53 4.45
N THR A 78 1.58 3.57 5.23
CA THR A 78 2.49 4.73 5.34
C THR A 78 3.97 4.35 5.28
N LYS A 79 4.28 3.05 5.35
CA LYS A 79 5.66 2.55 5.41
C LYS A 79 6.07 1.98 4.06
N ASN A 80 7.35 2.13 3.71
CA ASN A 80 7.95 1.50 2.53
C ASN A 80 7.17 1.76 1.23
N LEU A 81 6.58 2.95 1.11
CA LEU A 81 5.91 3.40 -0.10
C LEU A 81 6.96 4.01 -1.03
N ILE A 82 6.75 3.88 -2.33
CA ILE A 82 7.51 4.71 -3.27
C ILE A 82 6.94 6.11 -3.17
N ASN A 83 7.79 7.09 -2.87
CA ASN A 83 7.44 8.48 -3.06
C ASN A 83 7.20 8.69 -4.56
N CYS A 84 5.93 8.62 -4.99
CA CYS A 84 5.54 8.94 -6.34
C CYS A 84 5.57 10.47 -6.47
N THR A 85 6.76 11.07 -6.44
CA THR A 85 6.99 12.49 -6.75
C THR A 85 6.89 12.69 -8.27
N SER A 86 5.83 12.18 -8.91
CA SER A 86 5.56 12.48 -10.33
C SER A 86 5.19 13.94 -10.54
N THR A 87 4.80 14.65 -9.48
CA THR A 87 4.52 16.10 -9.50
C THR A 87 5.71 16.92 -9.02
N ASP A 88 6.42 16.52 -7.95
CA ASP A 88 7.54 17.33 -7.44
C ASP A 88 8.75 17.29 -8.37
N LYS A 89 9.07 16.17 -9.03
CA LYS A 89 10.19 16.17 -10.00
C LYS A 89 9.91 17.06 -11.21
N TYR A 90 8.68 17.07 -11.73
CA TYR A 90 8.32 17.92 -12.86
C TYR A 90 8.40 19.42 -12.50
N ILE A 91 7.96 19.78 -11.29
CA ILE A 91 8.03 21.17 -10.81
C ILE A 91 9.48 21.58 -10.51
N GLU A 92 10.27 20.72 -9.86
CA GLU A 92 11.70 20.95 -9.64
C GLU A 92 12.50 21.07 -10.95
N ASP A 93 12.17 20.26 -11.97
CA ASP A 93 12.80 20.33 -13.30
C ASP A 93 12.38 21.58 -14.10
N ILE A 94 11.20 22.16 -13.84
CA ILE A 94 10.79 23.46 -14.39
C ILE A 94 11.59 24.58 -13.73
N PHE A 95 11.65 24.61 -12.39
CA PHE A 95 12.31 25.68 -11.65
C PHE A 95 13.85 25.67 -11.75
N LYS A 96 14.47 24.56 -12.14
CA LYS A 96 15.91 24.47 -12.42
C LYS A 96 16.32 24.88 -13.84
N LYS A 97 15.36 25.17 -14.73
CA LYS A 97 15.59 25.59 -16.12
C LYS A 97 15.36 27.08 -16.37
N ILE A 98 15.03 27.83 -15.32
CA ILE A 98 14.95 29.30 -15.28
C ILE A 98 16.17 29.83 -14.55
#